data_AF-A0A8H4MAC5-F1
#
_entry.id   AF-A0A8H4MAC5-F1
#
_cell.length_a   1.000
_cell.length_b   1.000
_cell.length_c   1.000
_cell.angle_alpha   90.00
_cell.angle_beta   90.00
_cell.angle_gamma   90.00
#
_symmetry.space_group_name_H-M   'P 1'
#
loop_
_entity.id
_entity.type
_entity.pdbx_description
1 polymer ?
#
loop_
_entity_poly.entity_id
_entity_poly.type
_entity_poly.pdbx_seq_one_letter_code
_entity_poly.pdbx_strand_id
1 'polypeptide(L)'
;MSLPSGRRKGPRKHARRRKTRVKNGFASPKSPQSILAEVRRKTSSKARNQGGLFATTSNPDANPARNRGSQQSLKYSKFVRLTASTEPLEENCLDREPLRDNYVFVPKGDVYITRHCRTQTKESCRIVYVVYDNAGKRNIGLRVPKDVYAAVLKSAAATADLRAHAVKTRDEKDLSRARQILRNKFPLMPAESLETIVDHAFLKCSGRVGRTTRKTDEQKANLAVEAHIRHTHTPYESLLDAGKARQEAREAVWDMVQAIKAAWEGANAQPTDSLPLRSRDDGERSTNPADDVIWID
;
A
#
# COMPACT_ATOMS: atom_id res chain seq x y z
N MET A 1 -14.94 57.41 -55.79
CA MET A 1 -15.97 56.39 -56.04
C MET A 1 -15.32 55.03 -55.82
N SER A 2 -15.83 54.02 -55.12
CA SER A 2 -16.87 53.85 -54.11
C SER A 2 -16.55 52.46 -53.52
N LEU A 3 -16.67 52.30 -52.19
CA LEU A 3 -16.63 50.97 -51.55
C LEU A 3 -17.82 50.12 -52.04
N PRO A 4 -17.71 48.78 -52.01
CA PRO A 4 -18.46 48.05 -50.97
C PRO A 4 -17.67 46.86 -50.39
N SER A 5 -17.46 46.81 -49.07
CA SER A 5 -18.29 46.09 -48.09
C SER A 5 -18.44 44.57 -48.32
N GLY A 6 -17.35 43.83 -48.15
CA GLY A 6 -17.34 42.37 -47.99
C GLY A 6 -17.53 41.97 -46.52
N ARG A 7 -18.76 41.65 -46.15
CA ARG A 7 -19.25 41.26 -44.82
C ARG A 7 -18.49 40.06 -44.24
N ARG A 8 -17.81 40.26 -43.11
CA ARG A 8 -17.21 39.19 -42.27
C ARG A 8 -18.26 38.15 -41.87
N LYS A 9 -18.16 36.92 -42.37
CA LYS A 9 -18.85 35.76 -41.79
C LYS A 9 -17.89 35.06 -40.83
N GLY A 10 -18.06 35.31 -39.53
CA GLY A 10 -17.38 34.55 -38.47
C GLY A 10 -17.78 33.07 -38.52
N PRO A 11 -16.87 32.14 -38.15
CA PRO A 11 -17.19 30.73 -38.15
C PRO A 11 -18.23 30.43 -37.06
N ARG A 12 -19.31 29.77 -37.47
CA ARG A 12 -20.40 29.29 -36.61
C ARG A 12 -19.82 28.33 -35.57
N LYS A 13 -19.92 28.70 -34.29
CA LYS A 13 -19.63 27.80 -33.16
C LYS A 13 -20.65 26.66 -33.20
N HIS A 14 -20.24 25.50 -33.70
CA HIS A 14 -21.01 24.27 -33.50
C HIS A 14 -21.06 23.96 -32.01
N ALA A 15 -22.27 24.04 -31.44
CA ALA A 15 -22.56 23.59 -30.09
C ALA A 15 -22.20 22.10 -29.99
N ARG A 16 -21.06 21.81 -29.35
CA ARG A 16 -20.68 20.44 -29.01
C ARG A 16 -21.67 19.91 -27.97
N ARG A 17 -22.63 19.14 -28.47
CA ARG A 17 -23.55 18.26 -27.75
C ARG A 17 -22.77 17.53 -26.66
N ARG A 18 -23.03 17.87 -25.39
CA ARG A 18 -22.46 17.17 -24.22
C ARG A 18 -22.85 15.70 -24.32
N LYS A 19 -21.88 14.84 -24.66
CA LYS A 19 -22.01 13.39 -24.49
C LYS A 19 -22.17 13.12 -22.99
N THR A 20 -23.38 12.78 -22.59
CA THR A 20 -23.68 12.20 -21.27
C THR A 20 -22.92 10.88 -21.18
N ARG A 21 -21.81 10.90 -20.44
CA ARG A 21 -21.07 9.70 -20.08
C ARG A 21 -21.94 8.91 -19.09
N VAL A 22 -22.63 7.90 -19.60
CA VAL A 22 -23.26 6.86 -18.79
C VAL A 22 -22.14 6.21 -17.98
N LYS A 23 -22.11 6.49 -16.67
CA LYS A 23 -21.24 5.80 -15.71
C LYS A 23 -21.90 4.45 -15.42
N ASN A 24 -21.52 3.40 -16.14
CA ASN A 24 -21.73 2.04 -15.68
C ASN A 24 -20.79 1.81 -14.50
N GLY A 25 -21.29 2.12 -13.30
CA GLY A 25 -20.59 1.87 -12.05
C GLY A 25 -20.75 0.43 -11.64
N PHE A 26 -19.81 -0.43 -12.01
CA PHE A 26 -19.52 -1.59 -11.19
C PHE A 26 -18.73 -1.08 -9.98
N ALA A 27 -19.44 -0.74 -8.92
CA ALA A 27 -18.85 -0.42 -7.64
C ALA A 27 -18.32 -1.73 -7.04
N SER A 28 -16.99 -1.86 -6.92
CA SER A 28 -16.39 -2.93 -6.14
C SER A 28 -17.00 -2.94 -4.73
N PRO A 29 -17.33 -4.11 -4.14
CA PRO A 29 -17.98 -4.16 -2.84
C PRO A 29 -17.09 -3.50 -1.79
N LYS A 30 -17.63 -2.43 -1.20
CA LYS A 30 -17.01 -1.66 -0.12
C LYS A 30 -16.67 -2.59 1.04
N SER A 31 -15.43 -2.55 1.53
CA SER A 31 -15.00 -3.39 2.65
C SER A 31 -15.82 -3.11 3.92
N PRO A 32 -16.06 -4.11 4.80
CA PRO A 32 -16.87 -3.95 6.01
C PRO A 32 -16.40 -2.82 6.95
N GLN A 33 -15.11 -2.49 6.92
CA GLN A 33 -14.55 -1.36 7.68
C GLN A 33 -15.03 0.00 7.18
N SER A 34 -15.38 0.13 5.91
CA SER A 34 -15.89 1.38 5.34
C SER A 34 -17.35 1.67 5.75
N ILE A 35 -18.14 0.62 6.01
CA ILE A 35 -19.53 0.75 6.49
C ILE A 35 -19.55 1.23 7.94
N LEU A 36 -18.69 0.68 8.81
CA LEU A 36 -18.56 1.11 10.20
C LEU A 36 -17.98 2.53 10.34
N ALA A 37 -17.08 2.93 9.44
CA ALA A 37 -16.53 4.29 9.42
C ALA A 37 -17.56 5.35 8.97
N GLU A 38 -18.54 4.98 8.13
CA GLU A 38 -19.56 5.89 7.62
C GLU A 38 -20.71 6.08 8.62
N VAL A 39 -21.07 5.04 9.39
CA VAL A 39 -22.03 5.15 10.51
C VAL A 39 -21.49 6.04 11.63
N ARG A 40 -20.18 5.99 11.93
CA ARG A 40 -19.55 6.87 12.95
C ARG A 40 -19.43 8.34 12.52
N ARG A 41 -19.45 8.64 11.21
CA ARG A 41 -19.46 10.03 10.70
C ARG A 41 -20.86 10.66 10.68
N LYS A 42 -21.91 9.84 10.61
CA LYS A 42 -23.30 10.33 10.58
C LYS A 42 -23.90 10.62 11.96
N THR A 43 -23.32 10.09 13.05
CA THR A 43 -23.81 10.33 14.42
C THR A 43 -23.17 11.53 15.12
N SER A 44 -22.11 12.14 14.57
CA SER A 44 -21.40 13.27 15.17
C SER A 44 -21.77 14.66 14.62
N SER A 45 -22.67 14.74 13.64
CA SER A 45 -23.09 16.00 13.00
C SER A 45 -24.48 16.49 13.41
N LYS A 46 -25.10 15.94 14.46
CA LYS A 46 -26.47 16.30 14.90
C LYS A 46 -26.58 16.81 16.35
N ALA A 47 -25.55 17.50 16.84
CA ALA A 47 -25.58 18.16 18.15
C ALA A 47 -25.05 19.60 18.08
N ARG A 48 -25.80 20.48 17.39
CA ARG A 48 -25.73 21.94 17.56
C ARG A 48 -26.84 22.62 16.75
N ASN A 49 -27.97 22.89 17.40
CA ASN A 49 -28.87 24.03 17.16
C ASN A 49 -30.29 23.70 17.64
N GLN A 50 -30.58 24.00 18.91
CA GLN A 50 -31.83 24.56 19.42
C GLN A 50 -31.39 25.34 20.68
N GLY A 51 -31.50 26.67 20.78
CA GLY A 51 -32.70 27.49 20.57
C GLY A 51 -33.29 27.76 21.95
N GLY A 52 -32.86 28.85 22.59
CA GLY A 52 -33.27 29.23 23.95
C GLY A 52 -34.60 29.96 24.02
N LEU A 53 -35.23 29.94 25.20
CA LEU A 53 -36.35 30.79 25.60
C LEU A 53 -36.33 31.09 27.11
N PHE A 54 -36.85 32.27 27.47
CA PHE A 54 -37.11 32.91 28.79
C PHE A 54 -35.93 33.61 29.50
N ALA A 55 -36.06 34.80 30.10
CA ALA A 55 -36.94 35.98 29.99
C ALA A 55 -36.35 37.10 30.90
N THR A 56 -36.49 38.37 30.49
CA THR A 56 -36.66 39.67 31.24
C THR A 56 -36.01 39.85 32.63
N THR A 57 -35.29 40.94 32.94
CA THR A 57 -35.81 42.32 33.15
C THR A 57 -34.73 43.45 33.09
N SER A 58 -35.17 44.67 32.72
CA SER A 58 -34.69 46.07 32.97
C SER A 58 -33.35 46.32 33.72
N ASN A 59 -32.52 47.34 33.46
CA ASN A 59 -32.67 48.71 32.92
C ASN A 59 -31.26 49.26 32.53
N PRO A 60 -31.15 50.40 31.82
CA PRO A 60 -29.87 51.00 31.38
C PRO A 60 -29.34 52.02 32.40
N ASP A 61 -28.01 52.20 32.48
CA ASP A 61 -27.34 53.50 32.52
C ASP A 61 -25.83 53.42 32.82
N ALA A 62 -25.11 54.41 32.27
CA ALA A 62 -23.76 54.86 32.59
C ALA A 62 -22.54 54.07 32.06
N ASN A 63 -21.98 54.57 30.94
CA ASN A 63 -20.53 54.68 30.75
C ASN A 63 -20.06 55.97 31.44
N PRO A 64 -18.83 56.08 32.01
CA PRO A 64 -17.62 55.95 31.18
C PRO A 64 -16.34 55.40 31.85
N ALA A 65 -15.44 54.93 30.98
CA ALA A 65 -13.99 55.00 31.06
C ALA A 65 -13.27 54.57 32.35
N ARG A 66 -12.69 53.37 32.33
CA ARG A 66 -11.39 53.09 32.98
C ARG A 66 -10.60 52.06 32.19
N ASN A 67 -9.70 52.59 31.37
CA ASN A 67 -8.33 52.12 31.19
C ASN A 67 -8.04 50.66 31.61
N ARG A 68 -8.19 49.70 30.69
CA ARG A 68 -7.55 48.39 30.79
C ARG A 68 -6.53 48.29 29.66
N GLY A 69 -5.31 48.71 29.97
CA GLY A 69 -4.14 48.44 29.16
C GLY A 69 -4.05 46.95 28.82
N SER A 70 -3.98 46.66 27.52
CA SER A 70 -2.97 45.81 26.89
C SER A 70 -2.33 44.69 27.74
N GLN A 71 -3.12 43.81 28.35
CA GLN A 71 -2.63 42.56 28.94
C GLN A 71 -3.44 41.35 28.46
N GLN A 72 -3.60 41.20 27.14
CA GLN A 72 -4.16 39.99 26.56
C GLN A 72 -3.40 39.58 25.29
N SER A 73 -2.22 38.97 25.45
CA SER A 73 -1.78 37.80 24.65
C SER A 73 -0.37 37.29 25.04
N LEU A 74 -0.07 37.12 26.33
CA LEU A 74 1.08 36.31 26.76
C LEU A 74 0.55 35.05 27.47
N LYS A 75 -0.24 34.25 26.76
CA LYS A 75 -0.71 32.96 27.27
C LYS A 75 -0.29 31.86 26.29
N TYR A 76 0.75 31.14 26.72
CA TYR A 76 1.30 29.90 26.17
C TYR A 76 2.13 29.98 24.86
N SER A 77 3.31 30.63 24.91
CA SER A 77 4.45 30.08 24.17
C SER A 77 4.95 28.85 24.92
N LYS A 78 4.22 27.73 24.81
CA LYS A 78 4.74 26.43 25.28
C LYS A 78 6.00 26.19 24.46
N PHE A 79 7.18 26.43 25.03
CA PHE A 79 8.46 26.25 24.35
C PHE A 79 8.53 24.80 23.89
N VAL A 80 8.37 24.58 22.59
CA VAL A 80 8.58 23.28 21.98
C VAL A 80 10.07 23.02 22.06
N ARG A 81 10.46 22.16 23.01
CA ARG A 81 11.85 21.78 23.21
C ARG A 81 12.13 20.61 22.28
N LEU A 82 12.88 20.85 21.21
CA LEU A 82 13.42 19.77 20.39
C LEU A 82 14.51 19.06 21.17
N THR A 83 14.56 17.74 21.06
CA THR A 83 15.69 16.96 21.58
C THR A 83 16.97 17.40 20.89
N ALA A 84 18.07 17.50 21.61
CA ALA A 84 19.38 17.77 20.99
C ALA A 84 19.71 16.63 20.01
N SER A 85 20.33 16.97 18.87
CA SER A 85 20.81 15.97 17.94
C SER A 85 21.94 15.17 18.57
N THR A 86 21.94 13.85 18.36
CA THR A 86 23.03 12.95 18.79
C THR A 86 24.16 12.88 17.76
N GLU A 87 23.92 13.40 16.55
CA GLU A 87 24.85 13.33 15.42
C GLU A 87 25.79 14.53 15.39
N PRO A 88 27.10 14.33 15.10
CA PRO A 88 28.04 15.43 14.94
C PRO A 88 27.65 16.28 13.73
N LEU A 89 27.83 17.60 13.86
CA LEU A 89 27.47 18.61 12.86
C LEU A 89 25.98 18.61 12.48
N GLU A 90 25.10 18.24 13.41
CA GLU A 90 23.65 18.33 13.22
C GLU A 90 22.97 19.06 14.36
N GLU A 91 22.03 19.94 14.02
CA GLU A 91 21.21 20.66 14.99
C GLU A 91 19.73 20.57 14.62
N ASN A 92 18.85 20.47 15.61
CA ASN A 92 17.41 20.44 15.39
C ASN A 92 16.85 21.85 15.52
N CYS A 93 16.05 22.29 14.54
CA CYS A 93 15.41 23.60 14.53
C CYS A 93 13.93 23.50 14.19
N LEU A 94 13.14 24.47 14.65
CA LEU A 94 11.73 24.60 14.29
C LEU A 94 11.57 25.38 12.98
N ASP A 95 10.50 25.09 12.24
CA ASP A 95 10.18 25.79 10.98
C ASP A 95 10.05 27.31 11.14
N ARG A 96 9.46 27.77 12.26
CA ARG A 96 9.36 29.20 12.63
C ARG A 96 10.69 29.91 12.89
N GLU A 97 11.78 29.18 13.14
CA GLU A 97 13.07 29.82 13.39
C GLU A 97 13.57 30.47 12.10
N PRO A 98 14.15 31.68 12.15
CA PRO A 98 14.63 32.36 10.96
C PRO A 98 15.68 31.53 10.23
N LEU A 99 15.67 31.57 8.91
CA LEU A 99 16.73 30.95 8.12
C LEU A 99 18.03 31.70 8.37
N ARG A 100 19.11 30.96 8.65
CA ARG A 100 20.45 31.54 8.74
C ARG A 100 20.91 32.01 7.37
N ASP A 101 21.76 33.02 7.37
CA ASP A 101 22.34 33.53 6.15
C ASP A 101 23.13 32.44 5.42
N ASN A 102 23.04 32.40 4.09
CA ASN A 102 23.59 31.36 3.22
C ASN A 102 23.00 29.94 3.34
N TYR A 103 21.89 29.75 4.05
CA TYR A 103 21.17 28.46 4.10
C TYR A 103 19.89 28.48 3.26
N VAL A 104 19.50 27.31 2.77
CA VAL A 104 18.26 27.05 2.03
C VAL A 104 17.50 25.89 2.66
N PHE A 105 16.18 25.96 2.64
CA PHE A 105 15.31 24.87 3.09
C PHE A 105 15.11 23.82 2.00
N VAL A 106 15.38 22.56 2.34
CA VAL A 106 15.20 21.38 1.49
C VAL A 106 14.05 20.55 2.06
N PRO A 107 12.92 20.43 1.36
CA PRO A 107 11.79 19.64 1.84
C PRO A 107 12.10 18.14 1.85
N LYS A 108 11.47 17.41 2.77
CA LYS A 108 11.50 15.95 2.78
C LYS A 108 10.78 15.39 1.54
N GLY A 109 11.38 14.39 0.89
CA GLY A 109 10.73 13.64 -0.18
C GLY A 109 11.73 12.99 -1.12
N ASP A 110 12.62 13.79 -1.70
CA ASP A 110 13.70 13.26 -2.53
C ASP A 110 14.83 12.73 -1.65
N VAL A 111 14.91 11.39 -1.59
CA VAL A 111 15.93 10.66 -0.80
C VAL A 111 17.33 10.95 -1.32
N TYR A 112 17.52 11.11 -2.64
CA TYR A 112 18.83 11.41 -3.20
C TYR A 112 19.27 12.80 -2.74
N ILE A 113 18.42 13.82 -2.93
CA ILE A 113 18.74 15.20 -2.57
C ILE A 113 19.00 15.32 -1.07
N THR A 114 18.07 14.87 -0.23
CA THR A 114 18.18 15.01 1.24
C THR A 114 19.39 14.27 1.81
N ARG A 115 19.70 13.07 1.31
CA ARG A 115 20.89 12.30 1.72
C ARG A 115 22.19 12.99 1.32
N HIS A 116 22.33 13.38 0.05
CA HIS A 116 23.58 14.00 -0.42
C HIS A 116 23.79 15.39 0.16
N CYS A 117 22.73 16.17 0.38
CA CYS A 117 22.81 17.44 1.09
C CYS A 117 23.34 17.24 2.52
N ARG A 118 22.82 16.25 3.25
CA ARG A 118 23.26 15.93 4.62
C ARG A 118 24.73 15.47 4.63
N THR A 119 25.12 14.59 3.71
CA THR A 119 26.51 14.10 3.59
C THR A 119 27.49 15.21 3.20
N GLN A 120 27.25 15.93 2.10
CA GLN A 120 28.18 16.96 1.59
C GLN A 120 28.36 18.13 2.56
N THR A 121 27.31 18.48 3.32
CA THR A 121 27.40 19.53 4.33
C THR A 121 28.28 19.13 5.50
N LYS A 122 28.18 17.86 5.93
CA LYS A 122 29.08 17.30 6.95
C LYS A 122 30.52 17.21 6.46
N GLU A 123 30.73 16.78 5.22
CA GLU A 123 32.06 16.75 4.58
C GLU A 123 32.67 18.15 4.47
N SER A 124 31.83 19.19 4.31
CA SER A 124 32.26 20.60 4.34
C SER A 124 32.46 21.15 5.76
N CYS A 125 32.40 20.32 6.79
CA CYS A 125 32.47 20.70 8.21
C CYS A 125 31.43 21.77 8.63
N ARG A 126 30.26 21.78 7.99
CA ARG A 126 29.16 22.71 8.27
C ARG A 126 28.01 21.99 8.97
N ILE A 127 27.19 22.76 9.68
CA ILE A 127 26.06 22.22 10.46
C ILE A 127 24.87 21.97 9.54
N VAL A 128 24.30 20.77 9.62
CA VAL A 128 23.00 20.46 8.99
C VAL A 128 21.89 20.71 10.00
N TYR A 129 20.91 21.53 9.63
CA TYR A 129 19.76 21.76 10.48
C TYR A 129 18.62 20.82 10.09
N VAL A 130 18.17 19.96 10.99
CA VAL A 130 16.96 19.16 10.78
C VAL A 130 15.75 20.00 11.20
N VAL A 131 14.83 20.22 10.26
CA VAL A 131 13.67 21.09 10.47
C VAL A 131 12.48 20.27 10.92
N TYR A 132 11.94 20.64 12.07
CA TYR A 132 10.69 20.11 12.59
C TYR A 132 9.56 21.11 12.43
N ASP A 133 8.33 20.60 12.41
CA ASP A 133 7.13 21.44 12.48
C ASP A 133 7.13 22.34 13.71
N ASN A 134 6.32 23.39 13.70
CA ASN A 134 6.19 24.32 14.81
C ASN A 134 5.71 23.64 16.11
N ALA A 135 5.09 22.46 16.00
CA ALA A 135 4.71 21.59 17.10
C ALA A 135 5.82 20.63 17.57
N GLY A 136 6.95 20.53 16.85
CA GLY A 136 8.09 19.65 17.14
C GLY A 136 7.85 18.16 16.86
N LYS A 137 6.69 17.79 16.30
CA LYS A 137 6.25 16.39 16.18
C LYS A 137 6.75 15.67 14.93
N ARG A 138 6.94 16.39 13.82
CA ARG A 138 7.28 15.82 12.51
C ARG A 138 8.47 16.53 11.92
N ASN A 139 9.42 15.77 11.38
CA ASN A 139 10.50 16.28 10.55
C ASN A 139 9.94 16.63 9.16
N ILE A 140 10.10 17.89 8.76
CA ILE A 140 9.62 18.46 7.49
C ILE A 140 10.74 18.49 6.44
N GLY A 141 12.00 18.60 6.85
CA GLY A 141 13.12 18.73 5.92
C GLY A 141 14.44 19.07 6.59
N LEU A 142 15.34 19.63 5.78
CA LEU A 142 16.70 20.03 6.20
C LEU A 142 16.93 21.51 5.83
N ARG A 143 17.71 22.25 6.61
CA ARG A 143 18.35 23.49 6.12
C ARG A 143 19.82 23.23 5.92
N VAL A 144 20.28 23.62 4.74
CA VAL A 144 21.57 23.22 4.17
C VAL A 144 22.19 24.46 3.50
N PRO A 145 23.53 24.60 3.45
CA PRO A 145 24.16 25.68 2.68
C PRO A 145 23.68 25.72 1.22
N LYS A 146 23.48 26.94 0.69
CA LYS A 146 22.96 27.19 -0.67
C LYS A 146 23.85 26.58 -1.76
N ASP A 147 25.17 26.67 -1.59
CA ASP A 147 26.19 26.12 -2.49
C ASP A 147 26.13 24.59 -2.57
N VAL A 148 26.02 23.93 -1.42
CA VAL A 148 25.86 22.47 -1.34
C VAL A 148 24.57 22.04 -2.04
N TYR A 149 23.45 22.72 -1.76
CA TYR A 149 22.18 22.39 -2.39
C TYR A 149 22.23 22.52 -3.92
N ALA A 150 22.84 23.59 -4.44
CA ALA A 150 23.03 23.79 -5.88
C ALA A 150 23.92 22.70 -6.51
N ALA A 151 25.01 22.32 -5.86
CA ALA A 151 25.90 21.24 -6.30
C ALA A 151 25.19 19.88 -6.33
N VAL A 152 24.37 19.58 -5.31
CA VAL A 152 23.55 18.36 -5.24
C VAL A 152 22.50 18.33 -6.34
N LEU A 153 21.81 19.44 -6.61
CA LEU A 153 20.83 19.51 -7.70
C LEU A 153 21.48 19.24 -9.06
N LYS A 154 22.64 19.83 -9.32
CA LYS A 154 23.40 19.59 -10.56
C LYS A 154 23.82 18.12 -10.69
N SER A 155 24.31 17.53 -9.60
CA SER A 155 24.69 16.10 -9.55
C SER A 155 23.49 15.18 -9.70
N ALA A 156 22.34 15.54 -9.12
CA ALA A 156 21.10 14.79 -9.22
C ALA A 156 20.61 14.74 -10.66
N ALA A 157 20.62 15.89 -11.36
CA ALA A 157 20.25 15.97 -12.76
C ALA A 157 21.22 15.17 -13.65
N ALA A 158 22.52 15.36 -13.47
CA ALA A 158 23.54 14.67 -14.26
C ALA A 158 23.51 13.13 -14.12
N THR A 159 23.16 12.62 -12.93
CA THR A 159 23.14 11.17 -12.65
C THR A 159 21.74 10.56 -12.75
N ALA A 160 20.71 11.32 -13.11
CA ALA A 160 19.33 10.85 -13.09
C ALA A 160 19.11 9.60 -13.95
N ASP A 161 19.61 9.64 -15.20
CA ASP A 161 19.44 8.55 -16.15
C ASP A 161 20.24 7.31 -15.76
N LEU A 162 21.49 7.51 -15.32
CA LEU A 162 22.34 6.42 -14.83
C LEU A 162 21.71 5.72 -13.61
N ARG A 163 21.14 6.49 -12.68
CA ARG A 163 20.43 5.93 -11.51
C ARG A 163 19.16 5.19 -11.93
N ALA A 164 18.38 5.75 -12.85
CA ALA A 164 17.18 5.10 -13.36
C ALA A 164 17.53 3.78 -14.07
N HIS A 165 18.59 3.78 -14.89
CA HIS A 165 19.10 2.59 -15.55
C HIS A 165 19.59 1.54 -14.54
N ALA A 166 20.39 1.94 -13.55
CA ALA A 166 20.88 1.03 -12.51
C ALA A 166 19.74 0.37 -11.72
N VAL A 167 18.67 1.11 -11.43
CA VAL A 167 17.46 0.56 -10.80
C VAL A 167 16.76 -0.44 -11.72
N LYS A 168 16.58 -0.11 -13.00
CA LYS A 168 16.00 -1.03 -14.00
C LYS A 168 16.81 -2.32 -14.12
N THR A 169 18.14 -2.23 -14.22
CA THR A 169 19.02 -3.40 -14.30
C THR A 169 18.91 -4.28 -13.06
N ARG A 170 18.82 -3.69 -11.87
CA ARG A 170 18.62 -4.45 -10.63
C ARG A 170 17.25 -5.13 -10.60
N ASP A 171 16.20 -4.39 -10.94
CA ASP A 171 14.84 -4.93 -10.97
C ASP A 171 14.75 -6.09 -11.99
N GLU A 172 15.38 -6.00 -13.17
CA GLU A 172 15.43 -7.10 -14.14
C GLU A 172 16.20 -8.31 -13.61
N LYS A 173 17.32 -8.10 -12.89
CA LYS A 173 18.06 -9.18 -12.23
C LYS A 173 17.24 -9.88 -11.15
N ASP A 174 16.45 -9.14 -10.39
CA ASP A 174 15.57 -9.70 -9.37
C ASP A 174 14.45 -10.54 -10.03
N LEU A 175 13.88 -10.06 -11.13
CA LEU A 175 12.88 -10.80 -11.92
C LEU A 175 13.47 -12.05 -12.58
N SER A 176 14.67 -11.97 -13.15
CA SER A 176 15.33 -13.13 -13.75
C SER A 176 15.66 -14.20 -12.71
N ARG A 177 16.11 -13.80 -11.52
CA ARG A 177 16.30 -14.70 -10.37
C ARG A 177 14.99 -15.38 -9.97
N ALA A 178 13.89 -14.63 -9.88
CA ALA A 178 12.58 -15.18 -9.54
C ALA A 178 12.10 -16.20 -10.60
N ARG A 179 12.27 -15.88 -11.90
CA ARG A 179 11.97 -16.81 -13.00
C ARG A 179 12.78 -18.10 -12.89
N GLN A 180 14.08 -18.01 -12.60
CA GLN A 180 14.93 -19.18 -12.47
C GLN A 180 14.49 -20.07 -11.32
N ILE A 181 14.17 -19.49 -10.15
CA ILE A 181 13.67 -20.25 -8.99
C ILE A 181 12.35 -20.94 -9.33
N LEU A 182 11.43 -20.26 -10.01
CA LEU A 182 10.15 -20.84 -10.42
C LEU A 182 10.34 -21.99 -11.42
N ARG A 183 11.20 -21.85 -12.43
CA ARG A 183 11.50 -22.93 -13.40
C ARG A 183 12.15 -24.14 -12.74
N ASN A 184 13.07 -23.91 -11.81
CA ASN A 184 13.75 -25.00 -11.11
C ASN A 184 12.80 -25.78 -10.20
N LYS A 185 11.87 -25.08 -9.54
CA LYS A 185 10.97 -25.68 -8.56
C LYS A 185 9.71 -26.28 -9.17
N PHE A 186 9.20 -25.66 -10.23
CA PHE A 186 7.96 -26.06 -10.90
C PHE A 186 8.23 -26.32 -12.39
N PRO A 187 8.97 -27.38 -12.73
CA PRO A 187 9.39 -27.65 -14.10
C PRO A 187 8.23 -27.95 -15.05
N LEU A 188 7.09 -28.43 -14.54
CA LEU A 188 5.89 -28.76 -15.33
C LEU A 188 4.85 -27.62 -15.37
N MET A 189 5.16 -26.47 -14.78
CA MET A 189 4.25 -25.31 -14.78
C MET A 189 4.13 -24.70 -16.19
N PRO A 190 2.91 -24.35 -16.66
CA PRO A 190 2.73 -23.65 -17.92
C PRO A 190 3.50 -22.32 -17.98
N ALA A 191 4.11 -22.02 -19.13
CA ALA A 191 4.90 -20.80 -19.32
C ALA A 191 4.07 -19.51 -19.11
N GLU A 192 2.80 -19.53 -19.49
CA GLU A 192 1.87 -18.39 -19.27
C GLU A 192 1.62 -18.14 -17.78
N SER A 193 1.41 -19.20 -17.00
CA SER A 193 1.28 -19.12 -15.54
C SER A 193 2.55 -18.57 -14.91
N LEU A 194 3.72 -18.98 -15.39
CA LEU A 194 5.01 -18.48 -14.90
C LEU A 194 5.13 -16.96 -15.05
N GLU A 195 4.92 -16.42 -16.25
CA GLU A 195 5.05 -14.98 -16.47
C GLU A 195 3.95 -14.20 -15.73
N THR A 196 2.73 -14.73 -15.66
CA THR A 196 1.64 -14.13 -14.86
C THR A 196 2.02 -14.02 -13.39
N ILE A 197 2.62 -15.07 -12.83
CA ILE A 197 3.08 -15.08 -11.44
C ILE A 197 4.21 -14.06 -11.23
N VAL A 198 5.16 -13.99 -12.15
CA VAL A 198 6.30 -13.05 -12.05
C VAL A 198 5.80 -11.61 -12.10
N ASP A 199 4.98 -11.27 -13.09
CA ASP A 199 4.42 -9.94 -13.27
C ASP A 199 3.54 -9.53 -12.10
N HIS A 200 2.73 -10.47 -11.58
CA HIS A 200 1.82 -10.18 -10.49
C HIS A 200 2.52 -10.16 -9.13
N ALA A 201 3.24 -11.21 -8.75
CA ALA A 201 3.79 -11.37 -7.40
C ALA A 201 5.03 -10.50 -7.12
N PHE A 202 5.78 -10.11 -8.16
CA PHE A 202 7.02 -9.33 -8.02
C PHE A 202 6.88 -7.85 -8.44
N LEU A 203 5.66 -7.40 -8.77
CA LEU A 203 5.38 -6.01 -9.11
C LEU A 203 5.85 -5.03 -8.02
N LYS A 204 6.56 -3.99 -8.45
CA LYS A 204 7.11 -2.95 -7.57
C LYS A 204 6.03 -2.18 -6.80
N CYS A 205 6.36 -1.77 -5.57
CA CYS A 205 5.51 -0.93 -4.69
C CYS A 205 4.13 -1.50 -4.32
N SER A 206 3.90 -2.79 -4.53
CA SER A 206 2.59 -3.42 -4.30
C SER A 206 2.40 -4.03 -2.91
N GLY A 207 3.46 -4.12 -2.10
CA GLY A 207 3.45 -4.85 -0.83
C GLY A 207 3.32 -6.38 -1.00
N ARG A 208 3.48 -6.90 -2.22
CA ARG A 208 3.33 -8.32 -2.55
C ARG A 208 4.51 -9.16 -2.09
N VAL A 209 4.27 -10.46 -2.04
CA VAL A 209 5.16 -11.49 -1.49
C VAL A 209 6.58 -11.39 -2.06
N GLY A 210 6.72 -11.11 -3.36
CA GLY A 210 8.01 -11.02 -4.06
C GLY A 210 9.01 -10.01 -3.47
N ARG A 211 8.55 -8.97 -2.77
CA ARG A 211 9.43 -7.90 -2.22
C ARG A 211 9.55 -7.92 -0.70
N THR A 212 9.04 -8.95 -0.04
CA THR A 212 9.16 -9.08 1.41
C THR A 212 10.58 -9.54 1.77
N THR A 213 11.29 -8.81 2.62
CA THR A 213 12.64 -9.23 3.11
C THR A 213 12.58 -10.32 4.17
N ARG A 214 11.39 -10.60 4.72
CA ARG A 214 11.16 -11.55 5.81
C ARG A 214 11.05 -13.03 5.37
N LYS A 215 11.07 -13.31 4.06
CA LYS A 215 10.89 -14.66 3.50
C LYS A 215 12.02 -14.95 2.52
N THR A 216 12.44 -16.21 2.45
CA THR A 216 13.39 -16.66 1.44
C THR A 216 12.75 -16.62 0.05
N ASP A 217 13.55 -16.53 -1.00
CA ASP A 217 13.01 -16.42 -2.37
C ASP A 217 12.18 -17.66 -2.78
N GLU A 218 12.54 -18.84 -2.27
CA GLU A 218 11.76 -20.07 -2.45
C GLU A 218 10.40 -20.02 -1.75
N GLN A 219 10.33 -19.50 -0.53
CA GLN A 219 9.06 -19.31 0.18
C GLN A 219 8.16 -18.33 -0.56
N LYS A 220 8.75 -17.29 -1.17
CA LYS A 220 8.00 -16.35 -2.01
C LYS A 220 7.44 -17.02 -3.26
N ALA A 221 8.26 -17.83 -3.93
CA ALA A 221 7.84 -18.59 -5.11
C ALA A 221 6.66 -19.52 -4.78
N ASN A 222 6.73 -20.28 -3.68
CA ASN A 222 5.64 -21.15 -3.24
C ASN A 222 4.33 -20.39 -3.01
N LEU A 223 4.39 -19.32 -2.21
CA LEU A 223 3.20 -18.52 -1.90
C LEU A 223 2.62 -17.84 -3.15
N ALA A 224 3.46 -17.44 -4.10
CA ALA A 224 3.03 -16.84 -5.34
C ALA A 224 2.31 -17.85 -6.24
N VAL A 225 2.85 -19.06 -6.37
CA VAL A 225 2.23 -20.17 -7.11
C VAL A 225 0.92 -20.61 -6.45
N GLU A 226 0.90 -20.84 -5.14
CA GLU A 226 -0.31 -21.20 -4.40
C GLU A 226 -1.41 -20.14 -4.56
N ALA A 227 -1.05 -18.86 -4.51
CA ALA A 227 -2.00 -17.79 -4.77
C ALA A 227 -2.53 -17.83 -6.21
N HIS A 228 -1.65 -17.99 -7.21
CA HIS A 228 -2.06 -18.06 -8.61
C HIS A 228 -2.98 -19.24 -8.89
N ILE A 229 -2.63 -20.44 -8.40
CA ILE A 229 -3.46 -21.64 -8.51
C ILE A 229 -4.82 -21.40 -7.86
N ARG A 230 -4.84 -20.87 -6.63
CA ARG A 230 -6.09 -20.60 -5.93
C ARG A 230 -7.01 -19.66 -6.70
N HIS A 231 -6.49 -18.61 -7.32
CA HIS A 231 -7.33 -17.62 -8.01
C HIS A 231 -7.70 -18.04 -9.44
N THR A 232 -6.92 -18.91 -10.08
CA THR A 232 -7.05 -19.20 -11.52
C THR A 232 -7.58 -20.62 -11.79
N HIS A 233 -7.19 -21.59 -10.98
CA HIS A 233 -7.42 -23.01 -11.24
C HIS A 233 -8.38 -23.68 -10.26
N THR A 234 -8.98 -22.92 -9.33
CA THR A 234 -9.94 -23.45 -8.36
C THR A 234 -11.19 -22.57 -8.29
N PRO A 235 -12.33 -23.08 -7.76
CA PRO A 235 -13.57 -22.30 -7.65
C PRO A 235 -13.53 -21.25 -6.53
N TYR A 236 -12.35 -20.85 -6.05
CA TYR A 236 -12.17 -19.92 -4.94
C TYR A 236 -12.90 -18.59 -5.15
N GLU A 237 -12.79 -17.99 -6.35
CA GLU A 237 -13.50 -16.73 -6.66
C GLU A 237 -15.02 -16.93 -6.60
N SER A 238 -15.53 -18.03 -7.14
CA SER A 238 -16.96 -18.37 -7.07
C SER A 238 -17.45 -18.55 -5.63
N LEU A 239 -16.63 -19.12 -4.74
CA LEU A 239 -16.95 -19.26 -3.31
C LEU A 239 -16.99 -17.88 -2.61
N LEU A 240 -16.10 -16.96 -2.98
CA LEU A 240 -16.14 -15.59 -2.47
C LEU A 240 -17.36 -14.82 -2.96
N ASP A 241 -17.73 -14.99 -4.23
CA ASP A 241 -18.93 -14.38 -4.82
C ASP A 241 -20.21 -14.94 -4.20
N ALA A 242 -20.21 -16.22 -3.81
CA ALA A 242 -21.27 -16.84 -3.01
C ALA A 242 -21.31 -16.37 -1.54
N GLY A 243 -20.42 -15.45 -1.14
CA GLY A 243 -20.42 -14.84 0.18
C GLY A 243 -19.72 -15.65 1.27
N LYS A 244 -19.01 -16.74 0.94
CA LYS A 244 -18.24 -17.50 1.94
C LYS A 244 -17.11 -16.65 2.53
N ALA A 245 -16.82 -16.91 3.81
CA ALA A 245 -15.69 -16.27 4.46
C ALA A 245 -14.38 -16.68 3.77
N ARG A 246 -13.41 -15.77 3.69
CA ARG A 246 -12.12 -16.02 3.01
C ARG A 246 -11.36 -17.22 3.56
N GLN A 247 -11.47 -17.47 4.86
CA GLN A 247 -10.79 -18.59 5.50
C GLN A 247 -11.42 -19.91 5.08
N GLU A 248 -12.74 -20.02 5.19
CA GLU A 248 -13.51 -21.18 4.75
C GLU A 248 -13.31 -21.48 3.26
N ALA A 249 -13.33 -20.44 2.41
CA ALA A 249 -13.05 -20.59 0.98
C ALA A 249 -11.63 -21.08 0.70
N ARG A 250 -10.63 -20.69 1.52
CA ARG A 250 -9.25 -21.19 1.38
C ARG A 250 -9.13 -22.64 1.79
N GLU A 251 -9.78 -23.02 2.89
CA GLU A 251 -9.80 -24.40 3.39
C GLU A 251 -10.48 -25.32 2.37
N ALA A 252 -11.62 -24.91 1.80
CA ALA A 252 -12.36 -25.69 0.82
C ALA A 252 -11.59 -26.00 -0.48
N VAL A 253 -10.66 -25.12 -0.89
CA VAL A 253 -9.86 -25.30 -2.11
C VAL A 253 -8.43 -25.77 -1.83
N TRP A 254 -8.05 -25.94 -0.56
CA TRP A 254 -6.67 -26.20 -0.16
C TRP A 254 -6.10 -27.45 -0.82
N ASP A 255 -6.83 -28.57 -0.75
CA ASP A 255 -6.38 -29.84 -1.31
C ASP A 255 -6.21 -29.78 -2.83
N MET A 256 -7.12 -29.08 -3.52
CA MET A 256 -7.03 -28.84 -4.97
C MET A 256 -5.81 -27.99 -5.33
N VAL A 257 -5.53 -26.92 -4.56
CA VAL A 257 -4.34 -26.09 -4.75
C VAL A 257 -3.07 -26.93 -4.61
N GLN A 258 -3.01 -27.77 -3.57
CA GLN A 258 -1.86 -28.61 -3.28
C GLN A 258 -1.66 -29.71 -4.34
N ALA A 259 -2.73 -30.32 -4.84
CA ALA A 259 -2.67 -31.30 -5.91
C ALA A 259 -2.10 -30.71 -7.21
N ILE A 260 -2.57 -29.54 -7.62
CA ILE A 260 -2.07 -28.86 -8.83
C ILE A 260 -0.62 -28.43 -8.63
N LYS A 261 -0.28 -27.90 -7.45
CA LYS A 261 1.09 -27.52 -7.11
C LYS A 261 2.04 -28.71 -7.20
N ALA A 262 1.69 -29.86 -6.63
CA ALA A 262 2.49 -31.08 -6.69
C ALA A 262 2.68 -31.56 -8.13
N ALA A 263 1.61 -31.50 -8.95
CA ALA A 263 1.71 -31.80 -10.38
C ALA A 263 2.70 -30.86 -11.09
N TRP A 264 2.74 -29.57 -10.76
CA TRP A 264 3.69 -28.62 -11.34
C TRP A 264 5.13 -28.80 -10.84
N GLU A 265 5.32 -29.27 -9.60
CA GLU A 265 6.62 -29.66 -9.05
C GLU A 265 7.20 -30.90 -9.73
N GLY A 266 6.39 -31.66 -10.48
CA GLY A 266 6.80 -32.92 -11.11
C GLY A 266 6.90 -34.08 -10.12
N ALA A 267 6.36 -33.92 -8.90
CA ALA A 267 6.13 -35.02 -8.00
C ALA A 267 5.01 -35.87 -8.61
N ASN A 268 5.38 -36.98 -9.23
CA ASN A 268 4.46 -37.97 -9.75
C ASN A 268 3.45 -38.29 -8.64
N ALA A 269 2.19 -37.89 -8.82
CA ALA A 269 1.12 -38.30 -7.94
C ALA A 269 1.15 -39.83 -7.96
N GLN A 270 1.52 -40.45 -6.84
CA GLN A 270 1.13 -41.83 -6.64
C GLN A 270 -0.39 -41.84 -6.78
N PRO A 271 -0.96 -42.64 -7.70
CA PRO A 271 -2.40 -42.75 -7.80
C PRO A 271 -2.87 -43.27 -6.44
N THR A 272 -3.58 -42.45 -5.68
CA THR A 272 -4.43 -42.95 -4.60
C THR A 272 -5.64 -43.61 -5.25
N ASP A 273 -5.40 -44.72 -5.95
CA ASP A 273 -6.42 -45.67 -6.39
C ASP A 273 -6.32 -46.89 -5.49
N SER A 274 -7.08 -46.84 -4.40
CA SER A 274 -7.92 -47.96 -3.95
C SER A 274 -8.59 -47.56 -2.63
N LEU A 275 -9.63 -46.74 -2.71
CA LEU A 275 -10.71 -46.81 -1.74
C LEU A 275 -11.49 -48.10 -2.08
N PRO A 276 -11.51 -49.14 -1.23
CA PRO A 276 -12.41 -50.24 -1.46
C PRO A 276 -13.83 -49.72 -1.21
N LEU A 277 -14.54 -49.43 -2.29
CA LEU A 277 -16.00 -49.41 -2.28
C LEU A 277 -16.45 -50.77 -1.74
N ARG A 278 -17.07 -50.74 -0.57
CA ARG A 278 -17.75 -51.87 0.06
C ARG A 278 -18.63 -52.56 -0.97
N SER A 279 -18.21 -53.74 -1.42
CA SER A 279 -19.11 -54.72 -2.00
C SER A 279 -19.98 -55.25 -0.88
N ARG A 280 -21.23 -54.78 -0.86
CA ARG A 280 -22.32 -55.39 -0.13
C ARG A 280 -22.89 -56.43 -1.09
N ASP A 281 -22.63 -57.70 -0.85
CA ASP A 281 -23.46 -58.76 -1.37
C ASP A 281 -23.62 -59.85 -0.31
N ASP A 282 -24.87 -60.24 -0.12
CA ASP A 282 -25.38 -61.05 0.97
C ASP A 282 -25.35 -62.55 0.60
N GLY A 283 -24.95 -63.38 1.57
CA GLY A 283 -25.54 -64.69 1.83
C GLY A 283 -25.25 -65.85 0.87
N GLU A 284 -24.42 -66.79 1.32
CA GLU A 284 -24.85 -68.20 1.29
C GLU A 284 -24.20 -69.04 2.39
N ARG A 285 -25.00 -69.99 2.87
CA ARG A 285 -24.87 -70.80 4.08
C ARG A 285 -24.53 -72.23 3.67
N SER A 286 -23.48 -72.82 4.24
CA SER A 286 -23.40 -74.29 4.40
C SER A 286 -22.34 -74.64 5.46
N THR A 287 -22.76 -74.96 6.69
CA THR A 287 -22.74 -76.31 7.30
C THR A 287 -21.35 -76.87 7.65
N ASN A 288 -21.09 -76.93 8.97
CA ASN A 288 -20.07 -77.78 9.59
C ASN A 288 -20.28 -79.27 9.25
N PRO A 289 -19.22 -80.08 9.37
CA PRO A 289 -19.29 -81.10 10.42
C PRO A 289 -18.03 -81.18 11.28
N ALA A 290 -18.24 -81.75 12.47
CA ALA A 290 -17.28 -81.96 13.52
C ALA A 290 -16.45 -83.25 13.34
N ASP A 291 -15.38 -83.31 14.14
CA ASP A 291 -14.65 -84.46 14.66
C ASP A 291 -13.77 -85.26 13.68
N ASP A 292 -12.44 -85.20 13.86
CA ASP A 292 -11.77 -86.32 14.54
C ASP A 292 -10.32 -86.04 14.99
N VAL A 293 -10.01 -86.76 16.07
CA VAL A 293 -8.84 -86.87 16.94
C VAL A 293 -7.54 -87.27 16.21
N ILE A 294 -6.35 -86.89 16.74
CA ILE A 294 -5.22 -87.77 17.16
C ILE A 294 -3.89 -86.98 17.31
N TRP A 295 -3.18 -87.32 18.39
CA TRP A 295 -1.92 -86.80 18.95
C TRP A 295 -0.66 -87.59 18.52
N ILE A 296 0.53 -87.02 18.85
CA ILE A 296 1.87 -87.65 19.11
C ILE A 296 2.74 -87.92 17.86
N ASP A 297 4.07 -87.69 17.83
CA ASP A 297 5.13 -87.63 18.88
C ASP A 297 5.81 -86.26 19.09
#